data_AF-A0A0G3WFI8-F1
#
_entry.id   AF-A0A0G3WFI8-F1
#
_cell.length_a   1.000
_cell.length_b   1.000
_cell.length_c   1.000
_cell.angle_alpha   90.00
_cell.angle_beta   90.00
_cell.angle_gamma   90.00
#
_symmetry.space_group_name_H-M   'P 1'
#
loop_
_entity.id
_entity.type
_entity.pdbx_description
1 polymer ?
#
loop_
_entity_poly.entity_id
_entity_poly.type
_entity_poly.pdbx_seq_one_letter_code
_entity_poly.pdbx_strand_id
1 'polypeptide(L)' 'MEQIEFFKKLRDTSDLVAKAIENGNTEEIENALGRFMLLMVKLDALK' A
#
# COMPACT_ATOMS: atom_id res chain seq x y z
N MET A 1 -12.23 9.09 7.54
CA MET A 1 -10.96 8.56 8.04
C MET A 1 -10.15 9.75 8.44
N GLU A 2 -9.73 9.83 9.70
CA GLU A 2 -8.88 10.94 10.15
C GLU A 2 -7.53 10.86 9.41
N GLN A 3 -6.85 12.00 9.18
CA GLN A 3 -5.59 12.03 8.43
C GLN A 3 -4.56 11.05 9.01
N ILE A 4 -4.46 10.95 10.33
CA ILE A 4 -3.55 10.03 11.02
C ILE A 4 -3.90 8.56 10.72
N GLU A 5 -5.18 8.19 10.73
CA GLU A 5 -5.61 6.83 10.39
C GLU A 5 -5.26 6.46 8.95
N PHE A 6 -5.37 7.43 8.03
CA PHE A 6 -5.00 7.23 6.64
C PHE A 6 -3.51 6.90 6.51
N PHE A 7 -2.63 7.68 7.15
CA PHE A 7 -1.19 7.44 7.10
C PHE A 7 -0.79 6.13 7.80
N LYS A 8 -1.47 5.73 8.89
CA LYS A 8 -1.29 4.41 9.49
C LYS A 8 -1.61 3.30 8.49
N LYS A 9 -2.74 3.42 7.78
CA LYS A 9 -3.12 2.45 6.74
C LYS A 9 -2.13 2.42 5.58
N LEU A 10 -1.57 3.57 5.19
CA LEU A 10 -0.55 3.65 4.15
C LEU A 10 0.72 2.90 4.57
N ARG A 11 1.22 3.15 5.78
CA ARG A 11 2.37 2.44 6.38
C ARG A 11 2.15 0.92 6.40
N ASP A 12 1.00 0.49 6.90
CA ASP A 12 0.69 -0.94 7.01
C ASP A 12 0.61 -1.59 5.61
N THR A 13 0.14 -0.85 4.60
CA THR A 13 0.12 -1.32 3.21
C THR A 13 1.53 -1.40 2.62
N SER A 14 2.43 -0.46 2.93
CA SER A 14 3.83 -0.53 2.53
C SER A 14 4.56 -1.73 3.14
N ASP A 15 4.26 -2.09 4.39
CA ASP A 15 4.80 -3.30 5.03
C ASP A 15 4.35 -4.58 4.31
N LEU A 16 3.10 -4.63 3.84
CA LEU A 16 2.61 -5.75 3.01
C LEU A 16 3.37 -5.85 1.68
N VAL A 17 3.66 -4.73 1.03
CA VAL A 17 4.47 -4.72 -0.21
C VAL A 17 5.86 -5.29 0.05
N ALA A 18 6.53 -4.83 1.12
CA ALA A 18 7.86 -5.32 1.47
C ALA A 18 7.87 -6.83 1.72
N LYS A 19 6.93 -7.34 2.53
CA LYS A 19 6.81 -8.77 2.82
C LYS A 19 6.52 -9.61 1.58
N ALA A 20 5.64 -9.14 0.71
CA ALA A 20 5.32 -9.85 -0.53
C ALA A 20 6.55 -9.96 -1.46
N ILE A 21 7.36 -8.90 -1.53
CA ILE A 21 8.63 -8.89 -2.27
C ILE A 21 9.63 -9.86 -1.64
N GLU A 22 9.80 -9.82 -0.32
CA GLU A 22 10.71 -10.72 0.41
C GLU A 22 10.35 -12.20 0.23
N ASN A 23 9.05 -12.51 0.16
CA ASN A 23 8.56 -13.87 -0.02
C ASN A 23 8.55 -14.32 -1.50
N GLY A 24 8.83 -13.42 -2.45
CA GLY A 24 8.87 -13.74 -3.89
C GLY A 24 7.51 -14.15 -4.48
N ASN A 25 6.40 -13.88 -3.79
CA ASN A 25 5.07 -14.24 -4.27
C ASN A 25 4.49 -13.13 -5.15
N THR A 26 4.59 -13.31 -6.48
CA THR A 26 4.14 -12.33 -7.48
C THR A 26 2.69 -11.89 -7.31
N GLU A 27 1.78 -12.81 -6.96
CA GLU A 27 0.36 -12.47 -6.76
C GLU A 27 0.17 -11.57 -5.53
N GLU A 28 0.90 -11.84 -4.44
CA GLU A 28 0.87 -10.98 -3.25
C GLU A 28 1.46 -9.60 -3.54
N ILE A 29 2.51 -9.54 -4.37
CA ILE A 29 3.15 -8.28 -4.78
C ILE A 29 2.16 -7.41 -5.55
N GLU A 30 1.51 -7.97 -6.57
CA GLU A 30 0.52 -7.25 -7.39
C GLU A 30 -0.65 -6.74 -6.52
N ASN A 31 -1.16 -7.58 -5.63
CA ASN A 31 -2.23 -7.21 -4.71
C ASN A 31 -1.83 -6.11 -3.73
N ALA A 32 -0.63 -6.20 -3.14
CA ALA A 32 -0.14 -5.21 -2.19
C ALA A 32 0.14 -3.85 -2.88
N LEU A 33 0.75 -3.88 -4.06
CA LEU A 33 0.98 -2.68 -4.87
C LEU A 33 -0.33 -2.03 -5.31
N GLY A 34 -1.33 -2.80 -5.75
CA GLY A 34 -2.65 -2.27 -6.10
C GLY A 34 -3.33 -1.56 -4.93
N ARG A 35 -3.25 -2.12 -3.72
CA ARG A 35 -3.76 -1.48 -2.49
C ARG A 35 -3.02 -0.18 -2.17
N PHE A 36 -1.69 -0.18 -2.32
CA PHE A 36 -0.88 1.01 -2.09
C PHE A 36 -1.25 2.12 -3.08
N MET A 37 -1.31 1.81 -4.38
CA MET A 37 -1.67 2.76 -5.43
C MET A 37 -3.08 3.35 -5.21
N LEU A 38 -4.04 2.53 -4.79
CA LEU A 38 -5.39 3.00 -4.47
C LEU A 38 -5.38 4.03 -3.33
N LEU A 39 -4.54 3.85 -2.31
CA LEU A 39 -4.39 4.85 -1.25
C LEU A 39 -3.74 6.11 -1.81
N MET A 40 -2.68 6.01 -2.60
CA MET A 40 -2.02 7.18 -3.19
C MET A 40 -2.97 8.01 -4.08
N VAL A 41 -3.84 7.36 -4.86
CA VAL A 41 -4.91 8.05 -5.61
C VAL A 41 -5.91 8.75 -4.67
N LYS A 42 -6.34 8.09 -3.59
CA LYS A 42 -7.28 8.68 -2.62
C LYS A 42 -6.69 9.87 -1.87
N LEU A 43 -5.37 9.92 -1.73
CA LEU A 43 -4.65 11.04 -1.13
C LEU A 43 -4.42 12.18 -2.14
N ASP A 44 -4.77 12.00 -3.42
CA ASP A 44 -4.40 12.90 -4.52
C ASP A 44 -2.88 13.12 -4.60
N ALA A 45 -2.12 12.06 -4.30
CA ALA A 45 -0.66 12.08 -4.21
C ALA A 45 0.05 11.64 -5.51
N LEU A 46 -0.72 11.22 -6.52
CA LEU A 46 -0.22 10.89 -7.85
C LEU A 46 -0.61 12.03 -8.81
N LYS A 47 0.40 12.65 -9.42
CA LYS A 47 0.24 13.69 -10.45
C LYS A 47 0.55 13.14 -11.83
#